data_AF-A0A915SFI3-F1
#
_entry.id   AF-A0A915SFI3-F1
#
_cell.length_a   1.000
_cell.length_b   1.000
_cell.length_c   1.000
_cell.angle_alpha   90.00
_cell.angle_beta   90.00
_cell.angle_gamma   90.00
#
_symmetry.space_group_name_H-M   'P 1'
#
loop_
_entity.id
_entity.type
_entity.pdbx_description
1 polymer ?
#
loop_
_entity_poly.entity_id
_entity_poly.type
_entity_poly.pdbx_seq_one_letter_code
_entity_poly.pdbx_strand_id
1 'polypeptide(L)' 'MDIDDIKKTNNLRKIIVGDTIIKFPCPKCGEETIIRSNREKLLGLEWQCSKCGFIGP' A
#
# COMPACT_ATOMS: atom_id res chain seq x y z
N MET A 1 24.39 6.48 10.81
CA MET A 1 23.86 6.89 9.49
C MET A 1 23.25 5.64 8.90
N ASP A 2 22.01 5.45 9.27
CA ASP A 2 21.32 4.17 9.30
C ASP A 2 20.53 4.09 7.99
N ILE A 3 21.03 3.27 7.07
CA ILE A 3 20.56 3.19 5.67
C ILE A 3 19.50 2.07 5.51
N ASP A 4 19.12 1.39 6.59
CA ASP A 4 18.36 0.13 6.51
C ASP A 4 16.82 0.24 6.56
N ASP A 5 16.26 1.45 6.67
CA ASP A 5 14.77 1.62 6.66
C ASP A 5 14.22 2.26 5.36
N ILE A 6 15.09 2.55 4.39
CA ILE A 6 14.68 3.06 3.07
C ILE A 6 14.21 1.93 2.13
N LYS A 7 14.32 0.65 2.55
CA LYS A 7 14.14 -0.53 1.70
C LYS A 7 12.88 -1.37 1.95
N LYS A 8 11.78 -0.78 2.43
CA LYS A 8 10.46 -1.44 2.33
C LYS A 8 9.36 -0.55 1.78
N THR A 9 9.75 0.37 0.92
CA THR A 9 8.87 1.17 0.08
C THR A 9 9.39 1.05 -1.35
N ASN A 10 8.48 0.88 -2.33
CA ASN A 10 8.76 0.78 -3.77
C ASN A 10 9.27 -0.58 -4.32
N ASN A 11 8.40 -1.59 -4.31
CA ASN A 11 8.39 -2.60 -5.40
C ASN A 11 7.25 -2.34 -6.41
N LEU A 12 6.94 -1.06 -6.67
CA LEU A 12 5.85 -0.63 -7.56
C LEU A 12 6.31 0.27 -8.72
N ARG A 13 7.61 0.52 -8.89
CA ARG A 13 8.13 1.33 -10.03
C ARG A 13 8.18 0.56 -11.36
N LYS A 14 7.32 -0.45 -11.55
CA LYS A 14 7.33 -1.22 -12.79
C LYS A 14 5.99 -1.87 -13.16
N ILE A 15 4.86 -1.15 -13.09
CA ILE A 15 3.76 -1.43 -14.03
C ILE A 15 3.12 -0.09 -14.40
N ILE A 16 3.68 0.56 -15.41
CA ILE A 16 2.98 1.56 -16.20
C ILE A 16 2.17 0.75 -17.22
N VAL A 17 0.93 1.15 -17.49
CA VAL A 17 -0.03 0.62 -18.47
C VAL A 17 -1.06 -0.38 -17.92
N GLY A 18 -2.14 0.13 -17.31
CA GLY A 18 -3.44 -0.58 -17.24
C GLY A 18 -4.04 -0.90 -15.87
N ASP A 19 -3.37 -0.57 -14.76
CA ASP A 19 -3.85 -0.95 -13.43
C ASP A 19 -4.93 0.02 -12.92
N THR A 20 -6.15 -0.49 -12.72
CA THR A 20 -7.22 0.25 -12.04
C THR A 20 -6.81 0.52 -10.59
N ILE A 21 -6.47 1.78 -10.30
CA ILE A 21 -6.15 2.25 -8.94
C ILE A 21 -7.45 2.36 -8.14
N ILE A 22 -7.54 1.66 -7.03
CA ILE A 22 -8.60 1.79 -6.03
C ILE A 22 -8.10 2.63 -4.85
N LYS A 23 -8.97 3.51 -4.36
CA LYS A 23 -8.71 4.35 -3.19
C LYS A 23 -9.81 4.12 -2.18
N PHE A 24 -9.44 3.82 -0.94
CA PHE A 24 -10.40 3.61 0.13
C PHE A 24 -9.82 4.12 1.47
N PRO A 25 -10.65 4.64 2.38
CA PRO A 25 -10.20 4.99 3.72
C PRO A 25 -9.83 3.74 4.51
N CYS A 26 -8.85 3.84 5.39
CA CYS A 26 -8.48 2.74 6.29
C CYS A 26 -9.72 2.23 7.05
N PRO A 27 -10.04 0.92 7.00
CA PRO A 27 -11.24 0.38 7.66
C PRO A 27 -11.18 0.42 9.19
N LYS A 28 -9.98 0.64 9.76
CA LYS A 28 -9.78 0.65 11.21
C LYS A 28 -9.84 2.05 11.82
N CYS A 29 -9.15 3.02 11.24
CA CYS A 29 -9.14 4.40 11.76
C CYS A 29 -9.86 5.42 10.86
N GLY A 30 -10.03 5.15 9.57
CA GLY A 30 -10.61 6.10 8.61
C GLY A 30 -9.76 7.34 8.32
N GLU A 31 -8.62 7.52 8.99
CA GLU A 31 -7.81 8.74 8.91
C GLU A 31 -6.86 8.76 7.70
N GLU A 32 -6.40 7.60 7.24
CA GLU A 32 -5.51 7.48 6.08
C GLU A 32 -6.27 6.93 4.87
N THR A 33 -6.07 7.55 3.71
CA THR A 33 -6.56 7.02 2.44
C THR A 33 -5.53 6.05 1.87
N ILE A 34 -5.91 4.78 1.80
CA ILE A 34 -5.10 3.71 1.25
C ILE A 34 -5.28 3.69 -0.27
N ILE A 35 -4.16 3.70 -0.99
CA ILE A 35 -4.12 3.63 -2.44
C ILE A 35 -3.51 2.30 -2.83
N ARG A 36 -4.28 1.48 -3.55
CA ARG A 36 -3.86 0.17 -4.04
C ARG A 36 -4.26 0.03 -5.50
N SER A 37 -3.53 -0.81 -6.22
CA SER A 37 -3.88 -1.24 -7.57
C SER A 37 -4.72 -2.51 -7.49
N ASN A 38 -5.62 -2.73 -8.44
CA ASN A 38 -6.40 -3.97 -8.49
C ASN A 38 -5.50 -5.23 -8.54
N ARG A 39 -4.33 -5.14 -9.17
CA ARG A 39 -3.30 -6.19 -9.11
C ARG A 39 -2.78 -6.45 -7.70
N GLU A 40 -2.50 -5.43 -6.89
CA GLU A 40 -2.01 -5.62 -5.52
C GLU A 40 -3.04 -6.35 -4.67
N LYS A 41 -4.33 -6.00 -4.84
CA LYS A 41 -5.46 -6.72 -4.23
C LYS A 41 -5.55 -8.17 -4.72
N LEU A 42 -5.38 -8.42 -6.02
CA LEU A 42 -5.39 -9.78 -6.59
C LEU A 42 -4.20 -10.63 -6.11
N LEU A 43 -3.05 -10.01 -5.86
CA LEU A 43 -1.86 -10.65 -5.32
C LEU A 43 -1.91 -10.81 -3.79
N GLY A 44 -2.88 -10.19 -3.10
CA GLY A 44 -2.98 -10.20 -1.64
C GLY A 44 -1.75 -9.55 -0.98
N LEU A 45 -1.25 -8.46 -1.56
CA LEU A 45 -0.07 -7.77 -1.05
C LEU A 45 -0.41 -6.97 0.20
N GLU A 46 0.18 -7.40 1.31
CA GLU A 46 0.03 -6.75 2.60
C GLU A 46 0.39 -5.25 2.53
N TRP A 47 -0.51 -4.42 3.06
CA TRP A 47 -0.33 -2.99 3.23
C TRP A 47 -0.51 -2.61 4.68
N GLN A 48 0.30 -1.67 5.14
CA GLN A 48 0.25 -1.17 6.50
C GLN A 48 -0.27 0.27 6.50
N CYS A 49 -1.25 0.55 7.35
CA CYS A 49 -1.69 1.90 7.62
C CYS A 49 -0.66 2.64 8.49
N SER A 50 -0.19 3.80 8.05
CA SER A 50 0.81 4.60 8.77
C SER A 50 0.25 5.26 10.04
N LYS A 51 -1.09 5.34 10.15
CA LYS A 51 -1.78 5.98 11.29
C LYS A 51 -2.05 5.02 12.45
N CYS A 52 -2.62 3.86 12.15
CA CYS A 52 -3.06 2.91 13.17
C CYS A 52 -2.26 1.60 13.20
N GLY A 53 -1.30 1.41 12.29
CA GLY A 53 -0.52 0.18 12.17
C GLY A 53 -1.30 -1.03 11.70
N PHE A 54 -2.52 -0.84 11.17
CA PHE A 54 -3.33 -1.93 10.62
C PHE A 54 -2.64 -2.53 9.40
N ILE A 55 -2.40 -3.84 9.40
CA ILE A 55 -1.88 -4.60 8.27
C ILE A 55 -3.06 -5.33 7.62
N GLY A 56 -3.39 -4.95 6.39
CA GLY A 56 -4.43 -5.57 5.57
C GLY A 56 -3.86 -6.23 4.32
N PRO A 57 -4.58 -7.16 3.68
CA PRO A 57 -4.16 -7.81 2.43
C PRO A 57 -4.40 -6.96 1.18
#